data_AF-A0A956H4Z4-F1
#
_entry.id   AF-A0A956H4Z4-F1
#
_cell.length_a   1.000
_cell.length_b   1.000
_cell.length_c   1.000
_cell.angle_alpha   90.00
_cell.angle_beta   90.00
_cell.angle_gamma   90.00
#
_symmetry.space_group_name_H-M   'P 1'
#
loop_
_entity.id
_entity.type
_entity.pdbx_description
1 polymer ?
#
loop_
_entity_poly.entity_id
_entity_poly.type
_entity_poly.pdbx_seq_one_letter_code
_entity_poly.pdbx_strand_id
1 'polypeptide(L)'
;MRSLRPWSMLMLLSLALGPLTGCKDKAEGAEAGEGKAGKNDAEPKETEPAEPSLDELLAGHDYPLLIWSIHTVQLDYFDKSRFDPKGQVLAACDYLGLHTPEFFAKAEGETLEVTVRSQAKSFPLTGLGKLDDAAVLLEQILAFTVEILALEGEPLHELEYAAINGFLGPLDPHTILLTPEENAELGIKTRGSFGGIGAEIVARDRRIVVMRVLPDSPAMKAGLQDNDVILEIDGQSTVNLSTIDAQGLLRGPVDTDVELAISRRGERKMVTITRGQIAIPTVIAEMLPDRVGYLQVTTFQEDTAEKLLEALQGFQSTGDLAGLVIDLRGNSGGLLAQAVGILNQFVTGGELVIVHSALGREHQDATKEIVVPMSVPVVTLIDEEAASASEIVGGSLKHLDRGVIVGRSSFGKGTVQELRKATPYGRELALKLTIAEYRVAGDRKIQSIGVIPDLQLLPIQLLDFEGVGRYYDLERFERQRERARTAHLPSASHDAHVAAEAAMAQRGPSLRYLAYGPGGPATPTVGDEEPRQMRDPEIR
;
A
#
# COMPACT_ATOMS: atom_id res chain seq x y z
N MET A 1 11.99 -2.24 37.24
CA MET A 1 11.25 -1.03 37.67
C MET A 1 12.07 0.22 37.41
N ARG A 2 11.84 0.87 36.27
CA ARG A 2 11.84 2.33 36.05
C ARG A 2 11.08 2.56 34.74
N SER A 3 10.21 3.55 34.77
CA SER A 3 8.98 3.72 34.01
C SER A 3 9.16 3.99 32.51
N LEU A 4 8.35 3.30 31.72
CA LEU A 4 7.97 3.60 30.35
C LEU A 4 7.26 4.96 30.24
N ARG A 5 7.55 5.71 29.18
CA ARG A 5 6.67 6.76 28.64
C ARG A 5 6.17 6.28 27.27
N PRO A 6 4.88 5.98 27.08
CA PRO A 6 4.30 5.84 25.75
C PRO A 6 3.80 7.21 25.27
N TRP A 7 4.10 7.57 24.03
CA TRP A 7 3.45 8.70 23.36
C TRP A 7 2.20 8.21 22.62
N SER A 8 1.06 8.67 23.16
CA SER A 8 -0.17 9.10 22.50
C SER A 8 -0.58 8.41 21.19
N MET A 9 -1.43 7.41 21.39
CA MET A 9 -2.52 6.99 20.51
C MET A 9 -3.59 8.10 20.49
N LEU A 10 -3.88 8.71 19.34
CA LEU A 10 -5.08 9.54 19.16
C LEU A 10 -6.17 8.68 18.49
N MET A 11 -6.88 7.92 19.32
CA MET A 11 -8.27 7.53 19.05
C MET A 11 -9.15 8.59 19.70
N LEU A 12 -10.05 9.23 18.92
CA LEU A 12 -11.13 10.04 19.49
C LEU A 12 -12.45 9.52 18.93
N LEU A 13 -13.12 8.74 19.79
CA LEU A 13 -14.54 8.40 19.68
C LEU A 13 -15.32 9.57 20.30
N SER A 14 -16.24 10.14 19.54
CA SER A 14 -17.20 11.14 19.98
C SER A 14 -18.26 10.51 20.90
N LEU A 15 -18.51 11.09 22.07
CA LEU A 15 -19.80 10.98 22.75
C LEU A 15 -20.04 12.20 23.64
N ALA A 16 -21.24 12.75 23.49
CA ALA A 16 -21.72 14.01 24.02
C ALA A 16 -21.81 14.06 25.55
N LEU A 17 -21.59 15.25 26.12
CA LEU A 17 -22.29 15.78 27.31
C LEU A 17 -21.99 17.28 27.47
N GLY A 18 -23.05 18.07 27.67
CA GLY A 18 -23.06 19.54 27.65
C GLY A 18 -22.42 20.25 28.85
N PRO A 19 -22.46 21.59 28.89
CA PRO A 19 -21.60 22.39 29.77
C PRO A 19 -22.18 22.54 31.17
N LEU A 20 -21.34 22.37 32.18
CA LEU A 20 -21.61 22.86 33.53
C LEU A 20 -20.61 23.93 33.91
N THR A 21 -21.19 25.08 34.20
CA THR A 21 -20.63 26.33 34.69
C THR A 21 -19.92 26.22 36.03
N GLY A 22 -18.77 26.89 36.13
CA GLY A 22 -18.40 27.81 37.22
C GLY A 22 -18.11 27.23 38.61
N CYS A 23 -16.89 27.45 39.11
CA CYS A 23 -16.69 28.20 40.35
C CYS A 23 -15.23 28.63 40.53
N LYS A 24 -15.05 29.90 40.94
CA LYS A 24 -13.80 30.51 41.43
C LYS A 24 -13.41 29.92 42.78
N ASP A 25 -12.12 29.86 43.09
CA ASP A 25 -11.56 30.60 44.24
C ASP A 25 -10.02 30.60 44.35
N LYS A 26 -9.50 31.83 44.55
CA LYS A 26 -8.43 32.32 45.44
C LYS A 26 -7.01 31.71 45.48
N ALA A 27 -6.10 32.49 44.89
CA ALA A 27 -4.91 33.18 45.43
C ALA A 27 -4.35 32.88 46.85
N GLU A 28 -3.03 32.69 46.90
CA GLU A 28 -1.96 33.24 47.79
C GLU A 28 -0.67 32.45 47.43
N GLY A 29 0.55 32.96 47.20
CA GLY A 29 1.23 34.23 47.45
C GLY A 29 2.61 33.90 48.05
N ALA A 30 3.74 34.10 47.35
CA ALA A 30 5.08 34.32 47.94
C ALA A 30 6.19 34.63 46.88
N GLU A 31 6.56 35.92 46.85
CA GLU A 31 7.91 36.53 46.78
C GLU A 31 8.96 36.13 45.71
N ALA A 32 9.09 37.05 44.74
CA ALA A 32 10.22 37.95 44.47
C ALA A 32 11.68 37.43 44.50
N GLY A 33 12.32 37.51 43.33
CA GLY A 33 13.76 37.69 43.15
C GLY A 33 14.04 38.54 41.91
N GLU A 34 14.48 39.79 42.11
CA GLU A 34 14.84 40.74 41.06
C GLU A 34 16.12 40.32 40.30
N GLY A 35 16.12 40.48 38.97
CA GLY A 35 17.26 40.20 38.12
C GLY A 35 17.20 40.90 36.76
N LYS A 36 17.60 42.19 36.77
CA LYS A 36 18.19 43.01 35.69
C LYS A 36 17.57 43.01 34.29
N ALA A 37 17.18 44.23 33.90
CA ALA A 37 16.80 44.67 32.57
C ALA A 37 17.89 44.44 31.51
N GLY A 38 17.49 43.83 30.40
CA GLY A 38 18.12 43.96 29.09
C GLY A 38 17.07 44.41 28.08
N LYS A 39 17.12 45.68 27.68
CA LYS A 39 16.38 46.19 26.52
C LYS A 39 16.99 45.57 25.27
N ASN A 40 16.25 44.68 24.62
CA ASN A 40 16.41 44.41 23.20
C ASN A 40 15.14 44.91 22.52
N ASP A 41 15.26 46.04 21.83
CA ASP A 41 14.27 46.52 20.88
C ASP A 41 14.22 45.51 19.72
N ALA A 42 13.31 44.54 19.83
CA ALA A 42 12.96 43.67 18.72
C ALA A 42 11.80 44.35 17.96
N GLU A 43 12.06 44.71 16.71
CA GLU A 43 11.01 45.10 15.76
C GLU A 43 9.90 44.04 15.77
N PRO A 44 8.61 44.43 15.74
CA PRO A 44 7.53 43.47 15.71
C PRO A 44 7.64 42.70 14.39
N LYS A 45 7.96 41.41 14.46
CA LYS A 45 7.67 40.47 13.37
C LYS A 45 6.20 40.61 13.08
N GLU A 46 5.86 41.00 11.85
CA GLU A 46 4.52 40.88 11.30
C GLU A 46 4.07 39.45 11.60
N THR A 47 3.09 39.32 12.50
CA THR A 47 2.39 38.08 12.73
C THR A 47 1.70 37.74 11.42
N GLU A 48 2.20 36.73 10.71
CA GLU A 48 1.44 36.09 9.63
C GLU A 48 0.03 35.82 10.15
N PRO A 49 -1.03 36.15 9.38
CA PRO A 49 -2.38 35.89 9.82
C PRO A 49 -2.51 34.41 10.15
N ALA A 50 -3.12 34.11 11.30
CA ALA A 50 -3.36 32.73 11.72
C ALA A 50 -4.08 31.99 10.59
N GLU A 51 -3.54 30.83 10.18
CA GLU A 51 -4.20 29.99 9.18
C GLU A 51 -5.62 29.65 9.68
N PRO A 52 -6.64 29.73 8.80
CA PRO A 52 -8.01 29.42 9.18
C PRO A 52 -8.10 27.99 9.72
N SER A 53 -8.97 27.76 10.70
CA SER A 53 -9.21 26.39 11.16
C SER A 53 -9.82 25.54 10.05
N LEU A 54 -9.64 24.22 10.09
CA LEU A 54 -10.17 23.33 9.06
C LEU A 54 -11.69 23.48 8.88
N ASP A 55 -12.43 23.66 9.97
CA ASP A 55 -13.88 23.89 9.92
C ASP A 55 -14.23 25.22 9.22
N GLU A 56 -13.43 26.27 9.42
CA GLU A 56 -13.59 27.55 8.74
C GLU A 56 -13.19 27.47 7.26
N LEU A 57 -12.16 26.69 6.93
CA LEU A 57 -11.74 26.44 5.54
C LEU A 57 -12.84 25.72 4.75
N LEU A 58 -13.52 24.75 5.38
CA LEU A 58 -14.57 23.98 4.74
C LEU A 58 -15.92 24.70 4.72
N ALA A 59 -16.11 25.68 5.60
CA ALA A 59 -17.35 26.44 5.70
C ALA A 59 -17.58 27.28 4.43
N GLY A 60 -18.65 26.98 3.70
CA GLY A 60 -19.07 27.74 2.52
C GLY A 60 -18.67 27.13 1.17
N HIS A 61 -18.06 25.95 1.18
CA HIS A 61 -17.79 25.16 -0.02
C HIS A 61 -18.86 24.07 -0.22
N ASP A 62 -19.31 23.90 -1.46
CA ASP A 62 -20.29 22.88 -1.85
C ASP A 62 -19.64 21.49 -1.92
N TYR A 63 -18.31 21.44 -2.11
CA TYR A 63 -17.50 20.22 -2.20
C TYR A 63 -16.41 20.17 -1.11
N PRO A 64 -16.77 20.06 0.17
CA PRO A 64 -15.81 20.07 1.28
C PRO A 64 -14.79 18.93 1.21
N LEU A 65 -15.13 17.77 0.63
CA LEU A 65 -14.16 16.68 0.50
C LEU A 65 -13.04 17.02 -0.49
N LEU A 66 -13.37 17.67 -1.62
CA LEU A 66 -12.39 18.19 -2.56
C LEU A 66 -11.43 19.18 -1.89
N ILE A 67 -11.99 20.19 -1.21
CA ILE A 67 -11.21 21.23 -0.53
C ILE A 67 -10.32 20.61 0.55
N TRP A 68 -10.88 19.75 1.40
CA TRP A 68 -10.14 19.04 2.44
C TRP A 68 -8.98 18.22 1.87
N SER A 69 -9.21 17.48 0.78
CA SER A 69 -8.21 16.59 0.20
C SER A 69 -7.03 17.39 -0.36
N ILE A 70 -7.31 18.43 -1.14
CA ILE A 70 -6.28 19.26 -1.76
C ILE A 70 -5.50 20.07 -0.71
N HIS A 71 -6.19 20.60 0.29
CA HIS A 71 -5.56 21.32 1.39
C HIS A 71 -4.63 20.41 2.21
N THR A 72 -5.09 19.20 2.54
CA THR A 72 -4.28 18.21 3.27
C THR A 72 -3.00 17.87 2.51
N VAL A 73 -3.10 17.69 1.19
CA VAL A 73 -1.94 17.50 0.30
C VAL A 73 -1.02 18.71 0.32
N GLN A 74 -1.57 19.92 0.22
CA GLN A 74 -0.80 21.15 0.25
C GLN A 74 0.06 21.26 1.51
N LEU A 75 -0.45 20.82 2.66
CA LEU A 75 0.26 20.80 3.94
C LEU A 75 1.27 19.66 4.04
N ASP A 76 0.85 18.43 3.80
CA ASP A 76 1.58 17.24 4.25
C ASP A 76 2.35 16.51 3.14
N TYR A 77 2.06 16.76 1.86
CA TYR A 77 2.76 16.09 0.77
C TYR A 77 4.26 16.41 0.78
N PHE A 78 5.12 15.38 0.76
CA PHE A 78 6.54 15.58 1.05
C PHE A 78 7.31 16.35 -0.04
N ASP A 79 6.96 16.17 -1.32
CA ASP A 79 7.68 16.74 -2.46
C ASP A 79 6.89 17.89 -3.09
N LYS A 80 6.99 19.07 -2.47
CA LYS A 80 6.31 20.29 -2.93
C LYS A 80 6.74 20.74 -4.33
N SER A 81 7.87 20.23 -4.87
CA SER A 81 8.32 20.58 -6.23
C SER A 81 7.40 20.06 -7.33
N ARG A 82 6.50 19.13 -7.00
CA ARG A 82 5.53 18.51 -7.91
C ARG A 82 4.23 19.30 -8.04
N PHE A 83 4.07 20.35 -7.25
CA PHE A 83 2.87 21.17 -7.31
C PHE A 83 2.87 21.98 -8.60
N ASP A 84 1.92 21.65 -9.46
CA ASP A 84 1.60 22.37 -10.68
C ASP A 84 0.09 22.59 -10.68
N PRO A 85 -0.42 23.65 -10.03
CA PRO A 85 -1.85 23.87 -9.87
C PRO A 85 -2.60 23.83 -11.22
N LYS A 86 -2.02 24.40 -12.29
CA LYS A 86 -2.60 24.37 -13.63
C LYS A 86 -2.59 22.95 -14.20
N GLY A 87 -1.44 22.27 -14.18
CA GLY A 87 -1.31 20.89 -14.65
C GLY A 87 -2.24 19.93 -13.91
N GLN A 88 -2.46 20.11 -12.61
CA GLN A 88 -3.34 19.28 -11.79
C GLN A 88 -4.82 19.50 -12.10
N VAL A 89 -5.27 20.73 -12.38
CA VAL A 89 -6.64 20.96 -12.88
C VAL A 89 -6.85 20.28 -14.23
N LEU A 90 -5.87 20.37 -15.13
CA LEU A 90 -5.95 19.71 -16.44
C LEU A 90 -6.01 18.19 -16.29
N ALA A 91 -5.17 17.60 -15.45
CA ALA A 91 -5.18 16.18 -15.14
C ALA A 91 -6.50 15.73 -14.52
N ALA A 92 -7.08 16.54 -13.62
CA ALA A 92 -8.42 16.30 -13.06
C ALA A 92 -9.49 16.25 -14.15
N CYS A 93 -9.46 17.20 -15.09
CA CYS A 93 -10.41 17.26 -16.19
C CYS A 93 -10.25 16.10 -17.18
N ASP A 94 -9.01 15.72 -17.51
CA ASP A 94 -8.75 14.54 -18.35
C ASP A 94 -9.28 13.26 -17.68
N TYR A 95 -9.05 13.10 -16.38
CA TYR A 95 -9.54 11.96 -15.60
C TYR A 95 -11.07 11.94 -15.51
N LEU A 96 -11.71 13.10 -15.33
CA LEU A 96 -13.17 13.24 -15.39
C LEU A 96 -13.72 12.81 -16.74
N GLY A 97 -13.11 13.22 -17.85
CA GLY A 97 -13.54 12.82 -19.20
C GLY A 97 -13.39 11.31 -19.47
N LEU A 98 -12.47 10.63 -18.80
CA LEU A 98 -12.34 9.16 -18.88
C LEU A 98 -13.47 8.43 -18.13
N HIS A 99 -14.00 9.01 -17.06
CA HIS A 99 -15.01 8.39 -16.19
C HIS A 99 -16.43 8.89 -16.45
N THR A 100 -16.57 10.04 -17.13
CA THR A 100 -17.85 10.67 -17.45
C THR A 100 -17.88 10.96 -18.96
N PRO A 101 -18.45 10.05 -19.78
CA PRO A 101 -18.44 10.17 -21.25
C PRO A 101 -19.09 11.45 -21.79
N GLU A 102 -19.97 12.08 -21.02
CA GLU A 102 -20.62 13.35 -21.37
C GLU A 102 -19.76 14.59 -21.07
N PHE A 103 -18.63 14.43 -20.39
CA PHE A 103 -17.70 15.50 -20.00
C PHE A 103 -16.50 15.56 -20.95
N PHE A 104 -16.23 16.75 -21.46
CA PHE A 104 -15.05 17.05 -22.27
C PHE A 104 -14.42 18.35 -21.81
N ALA A 105 -13.09 18.38 -21.72
CA ALA A 105 -12.36 19.59 -21.42
C ALA A 105 -11.25 19.80 -22.45
N LYS A 106 -11.05 21.05 -22.86
CA LYS A 106 -9.99 21.44 -23.79
C LYS A 106 -9.35 22.74 -23.33
N ALA A 107 -8.04 22.71 -23.14
CA ALA A 107 -7.27 23.89 -22.82
C ALA A 107 -6.84 24.62 -24.11
N GLU A 108 -7.11 25.92 -24.18
CA GLU A 108 -6.63 26.82 -25.23
C GLU A 108 -5.93 28.03 -24.57
N GLY A 109 -4.60 27.95 -24.45
CA GLY A 109 -3.79 28.99 -23.81
C GLY A 109 -4.01 29.08 -22.30
N GLU A 110 -4.66 30.16 -21.86
CA GLU A 110 -5.00 30.45 -20.46
C GLU A 110 -6.48 30.27 -20.15
N THR A 111 -7.19 29.55 -21.01
CA THR A 111 -8.62 29.26 -20.83
C THR A 111 -8.85 27.77 -21.00
N LEU A 112 -9.70 27.22 -20.12
CA LEU A 112 -10.19 25.86 -20.18
C LEU A 112 -11.65 25.89 -20.62
N GLU A 113 -11.96 25.36 -21.79
CA GLU A 113 -13.33 25.15 -22.23
C GLU A 113 -13.80 23.77 -21.76
N VAL A 114 -14.82 23.76 -20.89
CA VAL A 114 -15.48 22.53 -20.44
C VAL A 114 -16.83 22.42 -21.10
N THR A 115 -17.07 21.29 -21.77
CA THR A 115 -18.34 20.94 -22.39
C THR A 115 -18.94 19.74 -21.69
N VAL A 116 -20.20 19.87 -21.24
CA VAL A 116 -20.96 18.78 -20.65
C VAL A 116 -22.26 18.62 -21.44
N ARG A 117 -22.44 17.45 -22.06
CA ARG A 117 -23.49 17.21 -23.08
C ARG A 117 -23.41 18.24 -24.22
N SER A 118 -24.36 19.19 -24.27
CA SER A 118 -24.46 20.22 -25.30
C SER A 118 -24.15 21.63 -24.77
N GLN A 119 -23.80 21.76 -23.49
CA GLN A 119 -23.52 23.05 -22.86
C GLN A 119 -22.02 23.21 -22.65
N ALA A 120 -21.48 24.38 -22.97
CA ALA A 120 -20.08 24.71 -22.81
C ALA A 120 -19.91 25.93 -21.90
N LYS A 121 -18.87 25.92 -21.08
CA LYS A 121 -18.48 27.03 -20.23
C LYS A 121 -16.96 27.16 -20.20
N SER A 122 -16.48 28.38 -20.27
CA SER A 122 -15.05 28.70 -20.22
C SER A 122 -14.64 29.08 -18.80
N PHE A 123 -13.52 28.53 -18.36
CA PHE A 123 -12.93 28.75 -17.05
C PHE A 123 -11.51 29.33 -17.21
N PRO A 124 -11.15 30.40 -16.50
CA PRO A 124 -9.81 30.97 -16.59
C PRO A 124 -8.78 30.07 -15.88
N LEU A 125 -7.64 29.81 -16.51
CA LEU A 125 -6.49 29.13 -15.89
C LEU A 125 -5.48 30.13 -15.30
N THR A 126 -5.75 31.43 -15.39
CA THR A 126 -4.95 32.50 -14.81
C THR A 126 -5.16 32.61 -13.30
N GLY A 127 -4.12 32.92 -12.55
CA GLY A 127 -4.24 33.18 -11.10
C GLY A 127 -4.19 31.95 -10.21
N LEU A 128 -3.81 30.79 -10.76
CA LEU A 128 -3.58 29.56 -9.99
C LEU A 128 -2.17 29.55 -9.40
N GLY A 129 -1.99 30.23 -8.26
CA GLY A 129 -0.69 30.34 -7.59
C GLY A 129 -0.42 29.22 -6.59
N LYS A 130 -1.48 28.66 -5.99
CA LYS A 130 -1.44 27.59 -4.99
C LYS A 130 -2.44 26.48 -5.34
N LEU A 131 -2.36 25.35 -4.64
CA LEU A 131 -3.31 24.26 -4.85
C LEU A 131 -4.72 24.63 -4.41
N ASP A 132 -4.85 25.48 -3.38
CA ASP A 132 -6.16 25.99 -2.95
C ASP A 132 -6.88 26.78 -4.06
N ASP A 133 -6.17 27.61 -4.83
CA ASP A 133 -6.74 28.33 -5.98
C ASP A 133 -7.29 27.36 -7.03
N ALA A 134 -6.56 26.27 -7.26
CA ALA A 134 -6.92 25.22 -8.19
C ALA A 134 -8.09 24.35 -7.68
N ALA A 135 -8.17 24.13 -6.36
CA ALA A 135 -9.30 23.45 -5.73
C ALA A 135 -10.60 24.23 -5.95
N VAL A 136 -10.59 25.56 -5.75
CA VAL A 136 -11.74 26.43 -6.01
C VAL A 136 -12.15 26.41 -7.48
N LEU A 137 -11.19 26.43 -8.41
CA LEU A 137 -11.50 26.31 -9.83
C LEU A 137 -12.16 24.96 -10.17
N LEU A 138 -11.61 23.87 -9.63
CA LEU A 138 -12.15 22.53 -9.84
C LEU A 138 -13.54 22.36 -9.22
N GLU A 139 -13.79 22.99 -8.07
CA GLU A 139 -15.12 23.09 -7.47
C GLU A 139 -16.14 23.74 -8.41
N GLN A 140 -15.77 24.85 -9.06
CA GLN A 140 -16.64 25.53 -10.04
C GLN A 140 -16.93 24.66 -11.28
N ILE A 141 -15.95 23.86 -11.71
CA ILE A 141 -16.10 22.90 -12.83
C ILE A 141 -17.04 21.76 -12.42
N LEU A 142 -16.88 21.22 -11.21
CA LEU A 142 -17.78 20.20 -10.67
C LEU A 142 -19.21 20.72 -10.54
N ALA A 143 -19.41 21.91 -9.97
CA ALA A 143 -20.72 22.54 -9.85
C ALA A 143 -21.43 22.67 -11.20
N PHE A 144 -20.73 23.15 -12.23
CA PHE A 144 -21.25 23.23 -13.60
C PHE A 144 -21.63 21.86 -14.17
N THR A 145 -20.79 20.85 -13.92
CA THR A 145 -20.99 19.49 -14.43
C THR A 145 -22.19 18.82 -13.75
N VAL A 146 -22.28 18.90 -12.42
CA VAL A 146 -23.37 18.33 -11.63
C VAL A 146 -24.71 18.99 -11.96
N GLU A 147 -24.74 20.31 -12.16
CA GLU A 147 -25.95 21.04 -12.57
C GLU A 147 -26.52 20.50 -13.90
N ILE A 148 -25.66 20.26 -14.89
CA ILE A 148 -26.08 19.81 -16.23
C ILE A 148 -26.47 18.33 -16.25
N LEU A 149 -25.74 17.50 -15.51
CA LEU A 149 -25.99 16.07 -15.45
C LEU A 149 -27.12 15.72 -14.46
N ALA A 150 -27.48 16.65 -13.57
CA ALA A 150 -28.46 16.46 -12.50
C ALA A 150 -28.12 15.25 -11.63
N LEU A 151 -26.85 15.17 -11.19
CA LEU A 151 -26.36 14.07 -10.36
C LEU A 151 -26.70 14.29 -8.89
N GLU A 152 -27.08 13.21 -8.21
CA GLU A 152 -27.36 13.17 -6.78
C GLU A 152 -26.91 11.81 -6.23
N GLY A 153 -26.59 11.71 -4.93
CA GLY A 153 -26.21 10.44 -4.31
C GLY A 153 -24.90 9.86 -4.84
N GLU A 154 -24.85 8.54 -5.09
CA GLU A 154 -23.61 7.85 -5.51
C GLU A 154 -22.98 8.41 -6.80
N PRO A 155 -23.70 8.66 -7.90
CA PRO A 155 -23.10 9.26 -9.10
C PRO A 155 -22.40 10.61 -8.86
N LEU A 156 -22.92 11.42 -7.93
CA LEU A 156 -22.26 12.69 -7.57
C LEU A 156 -20.95 12.42 -6.82
N HIS A 157 -20.96 11.51 -5.86
CA HIS A 157 -19.76 11.14 -5.11
C HIS A 157 -18.69 10.53 -6.03
N GLU A 158 -19.09 9.66 -6.96
CA GLU A 158 -18.17 9.07 -7.95
C GLU A 158 -17.50 10.15 -8.82
N LEU A 159 -18.26 11.17 -9.25
CA LEU A 159 -17.71 12.30 -9.99
C LEU A 159 -16.70 13.10 -9.14
N GLU A 160 -17.03 13.38 -7.87
CA GLU A 160 -16.15 14.09 -6.95
C GLU A 160 -14.86 13.30 -6.69
N TYR A 161 -14.95 11.99 -6.43
CA TYR A 161 -13.79 11.11 -6.23
C TYR A 161 -12.89 11.09 -7.47
N ALA A 162 -13.48 11.04 -8.67
CA ALA A 162 -12.75 11.08 -9.92
C ALA A 162 -12.00 12.41 -10.11
N ALA A 163 -12.64 13.55 -9.81
CA ALA A 163 -11.99 14.86 -9.88
C ALA A 163 -10.79 14.94 -8.91
N ILE A 164 -10.97 14.51 -7.67
CA ILE A 164 -9.90 14.49 -6.67
C ILE A 164 -8.76 13.60 -7.14
N ASN A 165 -9.02 12.34 -7.50
CA ASN A 165 -7.97 11.42 -7.92
C ASN A 165 -7.24 11.85 -9.20
N GLY A 166 -7.94 12.48 -10.14
CA GLY A 166 -7.31 13.10 -11.30
C GLY A 166 -6.41 14.28 -10.94
N PHE A 167 -6.80 15.11 -9.96
CA PHE A 167 -5.98 16.21 -9.43
C PHE A 167 -4.72 15.72 -8.71
N LEU A 168 -4.82 14.59 -8.01
CA LEU A 168 -3.71 13.99 -7.26
C LEU A 168 -2.74 13.20 -8.15
N GLY A 169 -3.20 12.68 -9.29
CA GLY A 169 -2.42 11.81 -10.18
C GLY A 169 -1.03 12.34 -10.57
N PRO A 170 -0.84 13.63 -10.89
CA PRO A 170 0.48 14.20 -11.22
C PRO A 170 1.49 14.21 -10.05
N LEU A 171 1.02 14.08 -8.80
CA LEU A 171 1.88 14.04 -7.62
C LEU A 171 2.67 12.73 -7.58
N ASP A 172 1.96 11.62 -7.39
CA ASP A 172 2.49 10.27 -7.49
C ASP A 172 1.34 9.24 -7.55
N PRO A 173 1.60 8.00 -7.97
CA PRO A 173 0.58 6.95 -8.07
C PRO A 173 0.18 6.33 -6.72
N HIS A 174 0.65 6.86 -5.59
CA HIS A 174 0.34 6.36 -4.25
C HIS A 174 -0.56 7.30 -3.45
N THR A 175 -0.64 8.56 -3.87
CA THR A 175 -1.46 9.61 -3.30
C THR A 175 -2.82 9.58 -3.96
N ILE A 176 -3.79 8.96 -3.29
CA ILE A 176 -5.13 8.76 -3.81
C ILE A 176 -6.16 8.90 -2.69
N LEU A 177 -7.33 9.43 -3.03
CA LEU A 177 -8.52 9.30 -2.23
C LEU A 177 -9.12 7.91 -2.47
N LEU A 178 -9.23 7.15 -1.39
CA LEU A 178 -9.85 5.83 -1.36
C LEU A 178 -11.36 5.97 -1.16
N THR A 179 -12.14 5.30 -2.00
CA THR A 179 -13.59 5.13 -1.76
C THR A 179 -13.84 4.35 -0.47
N PRO A 180 -15.07 4.32 0.07
CA PRO A 180 -15.37 3.52 1.26
C PRO A 180 -15.01 2.04 1.09
N GLU A 181 -15.26 1.48 -0.09
CA GLU A 181 -14.98 0.10 -0.44
C GLU A 181 -13.46 -0.16 -0.50
N GLU A 182 -12.71 0.74 -1.15
CA GLU A 182 -11.26 0.65 -1.25
C GLU A 182 -10.57 0.81 0.11
N ASN A 183 -11.07 1.74 0.94
CA ASN A 183 -10.58 1.95 2.30
C ASN A 183 -10.87 0.73 3.20
N ALA A 184 -12.06 0.14 3.07
CA ALA A 184 -12.41 -1.08 3.79
C ALA A 184 -11.50 -2.26 3.38
N GLU A 185 -11.26 -2.45 2.09
CA GLU A 185 -10.37 -3.49 1.56
C GLU A 185 -8.92 -3.25 1.99
N LEU A 186 -8.44 -2.02 1.98
CA LEU A 186 -7.12 -1.68 2.52
C LEU A 186 -7.03 -2.00 4.02
N GLY A 187 -8.08 -1.75 4.79
CA GLY A 187 -8.16 -2.11 6.20
C GLY A 187 -8.05 -3.62 6.44
N ILE A 188 -8.69 -4.43 5.61
CA ILE A 188 -8.56 -5.91 5.63
C ILE A 188 -7.12 -6.32 5.32
N LYS A 189 -6.54 -5.76 4.25
CA LYS A 189 -5.14 -6.02 3.87
C LYS A 189 -4.15 -5.62 4.95
N THR A 190 -4.47 -4.63 5.78
CA THR A 190 -3.59 -4.13 6.85
C THR A 190 -3.70 -4.96 8.12
N ARG A 191 -4.94 -5.24 8.58
CA ARG A 191 -5.20 -6.06 9.77
C ARG A 191 -4.85 -7.53 9.57
N GLY A 192 -4.88 -8.02 8.34
CA GLY A 192 -4.67 -9.44 8.05
C GLY A 192 -5.79 -10.36 8.47
N SER A 193 -6.95 -9.77 8.80
CA SER A 193 -8.15 -10.52 9.11
C SER A 193 -9.40 -9.73 8.72
N PHE A 194 -10.47 -10.47 8.45
CA PHE A 194 -11.77 -9.90 8.13
C PHE A 194 -12.89 -10.75 8.72
N GLY A 195 -14.06 -10.14 8.94
CA GLY A 195 -15.27 -10.87 9.31
C GLY A 195 -15.92 -11.48 8.07
N GLY A 196 -16.20 -12.78 8.10
CA GLY A 196 -16.83 -13.48 6.99
C GLY A 196 -17.09 -14.95 7.29
N ILE A 197 -17.45 -15.70 6.26
CA ILE A 197 -17.83 -17.12 6.41
C ILE A 197 -16.65 -18.08 6.31
N GLY A 198 -15.51 -17.66 5.74
CA GLY A 198 -14.34 -18.53 5.55
C GLY A 198 -14.51 -19.58 4.46
N ALA A 199 -14.89 -19.15 3.26
CA ALA A 199 -14.95 -19.99 2.06
C ALA A 199 -14.41 -19.22 0.85
N GLU A 200 -13.75 -19.94 -0.05
CA GLU A 200 -13.32 -19.46 -1.36
C GLU A 200 -14.43 -19.69 -2.37
N ILE A 201 -14.78 -18.66 -3.12
CA ILE A 201 -15.84 -18.71 -4.13
C ILE A 201 -15.30 -18.37 -5.51
N VAL A 202 -15.97 -18.88 -6.54
CA VAL A 202 -15.65 -18.58 -7.94
C VAL A 202 -16.93 -18.47 -8.75
N ALA A 203 -16.92 -17.59 -9.76
CA ALA A 203 -17.93 -17.59 -10.78
C ALA A 203 -17.68 -18.73 -11.78
N ARG A 204 -18.59 -19.71 -11.83
CA ARG A 204 -18.58 -20.80 -12.83
C ARG A 204 -19.95 -20.90 -13.49
N ASP A 205 -19.98 -20.87 -14.81
CA ASP A 205 -21.23 -20.87 -15.61
C ASP A 205 -22.24 -19.80 -15.17
N ARG A 206 -21.76 -18.58 -14.87
CA ARG A 206 -22.57 -17.45 -14.34
C ARG A 206 -23.27 -17.74 -13.00
N ARG A 207 -22.74 -18.67 -12.21
CA ARG A 207 -23.20 -18.99 -10.86
C ARG A 207 -22.04 -18.84 -9.89
N ILE A 208 -22.34 -18.39 -8.67
CA ILE A 208 -21.36 -18.35 -7.59
C ILE A 208 -21.25 -19.75 -6.98
N VAL A 209 -20.05 -20.32 -7.04
CA VAL A 209 -19.76 -21.68 -6.56
C VAL A 209 -18.72 -21.61 -5.46
N VAL A 210 -18.95 -22.37 -4.38
CA VAL A 210 -17.95 -22.59 -3.33
C VAL A 210 -16.83 -23.46 -3.92
N MET A 211 -15.68 -22.86 -4.16
CA MET A 211 -14.50 -23.59 -4.63
C MET A 211 -13.93 -24.46 -3.50
N ARG A 212 -13.79 -23.87 -2.30
CA ARG A 212 -13.19 -24.51 -1.15
C ARG A 212 -13.72 -23.91 0.15
N VAL A 213 -14.10 -24.75 1.10
CA VAL A 213 -14.41 -24.34 2.47
C VAL A 213 -13.13 -24.39 3.30
N LEU A 214 -12.80 -23.30 4.01
CA LEU A 214 -11.58 -23.25 4.81
C LEU A 214 -11.73 -24.13 6.07
N PRO A 215 -10.68 -24.86 6.48
CA PRO A 215 -10.65 -25.59 7.75
C PRO A 215 -11.00 -24.71 8.95
N ASP A 216 -11.72 -25.27 9.92
CA ASP A 216 -12.13 -24.62 11.18
C ASP A 216 -12.97 -23.32 11.03
N SER A 217 -13.40 -23.01 9.80
CA SER A 217 -14.17 -21.81 9.47
C SER A 217 -15.63 -21.88 9.94
N PRO A 218 -16.31 -20.72 10.03
CA PRO A 218 -17.76 -20.68 10.23
C PRO A 218 -18.55 -21.45 9.18
N ALA A 219 -18.16 -21.35 7.90
CA ALA A 219 -18.78 -22.08 6.80
C ALA A 219 -18.69 -23.60 6.98
N MET A 220 -17.54 -24.11 7.41
CA MET A 220 -17.36 -25.53 7.71
C MET A 220 -18.27 -25.97 8.86
N LYS A 221 -18.31 -25.19 9.95
CA LYS A 221 -19.14 -25.46 11.13
C LYS A 221 -20.64 -25.44 10.79
N ALA A 222 -21.05 -24.57 9.88
CA ALA A 222 -22.43 -24.48 9.37
C ALA A 222 -22.77 -25.54 8.31
N GLY A 223 -21.80 -26.37 7.90
CA GLY A 223 -22.02 -27.49 6.99
C GLY A 223 -22.04 -27.11 5.50
N LEU A 224 -21.50 -25.96 5.13
CA LEU A 224 -21.19 -25.62 3.74
C LEU A 224 -20.14 -26.60 3.18
N GLN A 225 -20.23 -26.93 1.89
CA GLN A 225 -19.34 -27.90 1.26
C GLN A 225 -18.78 -27.36 -0.06
N ASP A 226 -17.62 -27.88 -0.45
CA ASP A 226 -17.05 -27.64 -1.76
C ASP A 226 -18.03 -28.02 -2.86
N ASN A 227 -18.10 -27.21 -3.91
CA ASN A 227 -19.02 -27.30 -5.04
C ASN A 227 -20.49 -26.96 -4.74
N ASP A 228 -20.82 -26.47 -3.54
CA ASP A 228 -22.13 -25.86 -3.32
C ASP A 228 -22.29 -24.63 -4.24
N VAL A 229 -23.47 -24.50 -4.84
CA VAL A 229 -23.82 -23.33 -5.65
C VAL A 229 -24.61 -22.37 -4.77
N ILE A 230 -24.11 -21.16 -4.54
CA ILE A 230 -24.84 -20.14 -3.79
C ILE A 230 -25.86 -19.50 -4.73
N LEU A 231 -27.15 -19.67 -4.42
CA LEU A 231 -28.28 -19.15 -5.19
C LEU A 231 -28.72 -17.77 -4.69
N GLU A 232 -28.77 -17.58 -3.37
CA GLU A 232 -29.13 -16.31 -2.72
C GLU A 232 -28.26 -16.07 -1.47
N ILE A 233 -28.01 -14.80 -1.16
CA ILE A 233 -27.33 -14.31 0.05
C ILE A 233 -28.27 -13.29 0.70
N ASP A 234 -28.73 -13.53 1.93
CA ASP A 234 -29.72 -12.70 2.64
C ASP A 234 -30.95 -12.36 1.79
N GLY A 235 -31.43 -13.36 1.03
CA GLY A 235 -32.56 -13.24 0.11
C GLY A 235 -32.25 -12.53 -1.23
N GLN A 236 -31.04 -12.00 -1.42
CA GLN A 236 -30.61 -11.43 -2.69
C GLN A 236 -30.09 -12.52 -3.61
N SER A 237 -30.67 -12.63 -4.81
CA SER A 237 -30.24 -13.56 -5.85
C SER A 237 -28.79 -13.31 -6.27
N THR A 238 -28.02 -14.38 -6.41
CA THR A 238 -26.64 -14.32 -6.93
C THR A 238 -26.55 -14.34 -8.44
N VAL A 239 -27.69 -14.42 -9.14
CA VAL A 239 -27.73 -14.40 -10.61
C VAL A 239 -27.17 -13.06 -11.11
N ASN A 240 -26.17 -13.14 -11.98
CA ASN A 240 -25.42 -12.00 -12.53
C ASN A 240 -24.60 -11.19 -11.50
N LEU A 241 -24.51 -11.61 -10.23
CA LEU A 241 -23.54 -11.00 -9.32
C LEU A 241 -22.13 -11.32 -9.78
N SER A 242 -21.25 -10.33 -9.69
CA SER A 242 -19.82 -10.59 -9.82
C SER A 242 -19.32 -11.35 -8.59
N THR A 243 -18.16 -12.01 -8.72
CA THR A 243 -17.50 -12.64 -7.56
C THR A 243 -17.19 -11.61 -6.47
N ILE A 244 -16.91 -10.36 -6.85
CA ILE A 244 -16.57 -9.26 -5.93
C ILE A 244 -17.80 -8.86 -5.11
N ASP A 245 -18.95 -8.67 -5.76
CA ASP A 245 -20.21 -8.31 -5.08
C ASP A 245 -20.63 -9.42 -4.11
N ALA A 246 -20.52 -10.68 -4.55
CA ALA A 246 -20.80 -11.84 -3.71
C ALA A 246 -19.88 -11.89 -2.48
N GLN A 247 -18.57 -11.59 -2.62
CA GLN A 247 -17.66 -11.49 -1.48
C GLN A 247 -18.07 -10.36 -0.52
N GLY A 248 -18.49 -9.20 -1.05
CA GLY A 248 -18.99 -8.09 -0.26
C GLY A 248 -20.17 -8.47 0.63
N LEU A 249 -21.14 -9.21 0.09
CA LEU A 249 -22.33 -9.69 0.83
C LEU A 249 -21.98 -10.79 1.86
N LEU A 250 -21.03 -11.66 1.55
CA LEU A 250 -20.60 -12.74 2.46
C LEU A 250 -19.73 -12.23 3.61
N ARG A 251 -19.03 -11.10 3.42
CA ARG A 251 -18.29 -10.40 4.46
C ARG A 251 -19.24 -9.56 5.31
N GLY A 252 -18.78 -9.18 6.49
CA GLY A 252 -19.56 -8.37 7.43
C GLY A 252 -18.96 -8.40 8.83
N PRO A 253 -19.56 -7.69 9.79
CA PRO A 253 -19.08 -7.69 11.17
C PRO A 253 -19.09 -9.11 11.75
N VAL A 254 -18.09 -9.40 12.59
CA VAL A 254 -18.02 -10.68 13.32
C VAL A 254 -19.27 -10.81 14.21
N ASP A 255 -19.72 -12.03 14.44
CA ASP A 255 -20.91 -12.39 15.23
C ASP A 255 -22.25 -11.92 14.63
N THR A 256 -22.26 -11.55 13.34
CA THR A 256 -23.49 -11.34 12.56
C THR A 256 -23.82 -12.53 11.69
N ASP A 257 -25.10 -12.82 11.51
CA ASP A 257 -25.53 -13.92 10.64
C ASP A 257 -25.61 -13.52 9.17
N VAL A 258 -25.39 -14.49 8.30
CA VAL A 258 -25.73 -14.45 6.87
C VAL A 258 -26.51 -15.71 6.51
N GLU A 259 -27.61 -15.54 5.78
CA GLU A 259 -28.43 -16.63 5.30
C GLU A 259 -28.12 -16.95 3.83
N LEU A 260 -27.75 -18.19 3.55
CA LEU A 260 -27.47 -18.66 2.20
C LEU A 260 -28.55 -19.63 1.73
N ALA A 261 -29.13 -19.38 0.56
CA ALA A 261 -29.80 -20.44 -0.19
C ALA A 261 -28.78 -21.08 -1.13
N ILE A 262 -28.48 -22.36 -0.94
CA ILE A 262 -27.53 -23.11 -1.77
C ILE A 262 -28.23 -24.19 -2.60
N SER A 263 -27.62 -24.59 -3.72
CA SER A 263 -27.93 -25.84 -4.41
C SER A 263 -26.81 -26.84 -4.18
N ARG A 264 -27.15 -27.98 -3.59
CA ARG A 264 -26.26 -29.12 -3.40
C ARG A 264 -26.84 -30.32 -4.14
N ARG A 265 -26.15 -30.80 -5.17
CA ARG A 265 -26.60 -31.93 -6.01
C ARG A 265 -28.01 -31.73 -6.58
N GLY A 266 -28.38 -30.49 -6.91
CA GLY A 266 -29.68 -30.12 -7.46
C GLY A 266 -30.77 -29.83 -6.43
N GLU A 267 -30.54 -30.10 -5.14
CA GLU A 267 -31.48 -29.78 -4.07
C GLU A 267 -31.20 -28.39 -3.48
N ARG A 268 -32.26 -27.59 -3.27
CA ARG A 268 -32.16 -26.29 -2.59
C ARG A 268 -32.12 -26.50 -1.07
N LYS A 269 -31.16 -25.87 -0.40
CA LYS A 269 -30.98 -25.93 1.07
C LYS A 269 -30.72 -24.52 1.61
N MET A 270 -31.25 -24.24 2.79
CA MET A 270 -30.94 -23.02 3.54
C MET A 270 -29.83 -23.30 4.54
N VAL A 271 -28.83 -22.43 4.61
CA VAL A 271 -27.71 -22.51 5.55
C VAL A 271 -27.50 -21.14 6.16
N THR A 272 -27.69 -21.03 7.48
CA THR A 272 -27.35 -19.81 8.23
C THR A 272 -25.93 -19.96 8.78
N ILE A 273 -25.10 -18.95 8.55
CA ILE A 273 -23.71 -18.92 8.98
C ILE A 273 -23.49 -17.67 9.81
N THR A 274 -23.06 -17.83 11.06
CA THR A 274 -22.58 -16.71 11.87
C THR A 274 -21.17 -16.34 11.44
N ARG A 275 -20.96 -15.12 10.96
CA ARG A 275 -19.65 -14.63 10.50
C ARG A 275 -18.63 -14.68 11.63
N GLY A 276 -17.45 -15.20 11.32
CA GLY A 276 -16.32 -15.27 12.23
C GLY A 276 -15.13 -14.48 11.69
N GLN A 277 -14.12 -14.29 12.53
CA GLN A 277 -12.86 -13.72 12.08
C GLN A 277 -12.08 -14.73 11.24
N ILE A 278 -11.75 -14.36 10.01
CA ILE A 278 -10.96 -15.14 9.06
C ILE A 278 -9.57 -14.52 8.97
N ALA A 279 -8.55 -15.29 9.36
CA ALA A 279 -7.16 -14.86 9.30
C ALA A 279 -6.55 -15.13 7.92
N ILE A 280 -5.74 -14.19 7.45
CA ILE A 280 -4.92 -14.34 6.25
C ILE A 280 -3.52 -14.76 6.71
N PRO A 281 -3.00 -15.92 6.25
CA PRO A 281 -1.65 -16.33 6.59
C PRO A 281 -0.59 -15.37 6.02
N THR A 282 0.24 -14.82 6.90
CA THR A 282 1.33 -13.87 6.52
C THR A 282 2.71 -14.50 6.55
N VAL A 283 2.85 -15.61 7.27
CA VAL A 283 4.09 -16.36 7.42
C VAL A 283 3.81 -17.82 7.11
N ILE A 284 4.52 -18.38 6.14
CA ILE A 284 4.57 -19.83 5.90
C ILE A 284 5.92 -20.31 6.40
N ALA A 285 5.91 -21.29 7.31
CA ALA A 285 7.11 -21.80 7.96
C ALA A 285 7.27 -23.29 7.69
N GLU A 286 8.47 -23.71 7.29
CA GLU A 286 8.83 -25.10 7.04
C GLU A 286 10.26 -25.38 7.52
N MET A 287 10.49 -26.55 8.13
CA MET A 287 11.84 -27.04 8.40
C MET A 287 12.32 -27.87 7.20
N LEU A 288 13.28 -27.34 6.45
CA LEU A 288 13.92 -28.05 5.34
C LEU A 288 14.92 -29.10 5.87
N PRO A 289 15.42 -29.99 4.99
CA PRO A 289 16.53 -30.89 5.32
C PRO A 289 17.73 -30.16 5.93
N ASP A 290 18.54 -30.90 6.68
CA ASP A 290 19.76 -30.40 7.34
C ASP A 290 19.54 -29.30 8.39
N ARG A 291 18.31 -29.18 8.94
CA ARG A 291 17.92 -28.18 9.96
C ARG A 291 18.01 -26.75 9.46
N VAL A 292 17.59 -26.53 8.21
CA VAL A 292 17.46 -25.20 7.63
C VAL A 292 16.02 -24.74 7.78
N GLY A 293 15.77 -23.66 8.51
CA GLY A 293 14.44 -23.09 8.62
C GLY A 293 14.10 -22.27 7.37
N TYR A 294 12.91 -22.45 6.83
CA TYR A 294 12.37 -21.66 5.73
C TYR A 294 11.16 -20.85 6.23
N LEU A 295 11.20 -19.54 6.02
CA LEU A 295 10.16 -18.59 6.39
C LEU A 295 9.79 -17.76 5.17
N GLN A 296 8.60 -17.97 4.61
CA GLN A 296 8.05 -17.08 3.59
C GLN A 296 7.19 -16.02 4.26
N VAL A 297 7.53 -14.75 4.05
CA VAL A 297 6.68 -13.62 4.45
C VAL A 297 5.90 -13.18 3.23
N THR A 298 4.59 -13.41 3.22
CA THR A 298 3.72 -13.11 2.06
C THR A 298 3.28 -11.65 2.03
N THR A 299 3.16 -11.01 3.19
CA THR A 299 2.77 -9.59 3.35
C THR A 299 3.10 -9.10 4.77
N PHE A 300 3.15 -7.79 5.00
CA PHE A 300 3.43 -7.18 6.30
C PHE A 300 2.16 -6.59 6.94
N GLN A 301 1.48 -7.37 7.77
CA GLN A 301 0.23 -7.04 8.49
C GLN A 301 0.46 -6.94 9.99
N GLU A 302 -0.51 -6.41 10.74
CA GLU A 302 -0.39 -6.09 12.18
C GLU A 302 0.23 -7.18 13.07
N ASP A 303 0.06 -8.46 12.74
CA ASP A 303 0.56 -9.62 13.50
C ASP A 303 1.75 -10.36 12.86
N THR A 304 2.33 -9.83 11.79
CA THR A 304 3.31 -10.57 10.97
C THR A 304 4.63 -10.79 11.72
N ALA A 305 5.14 -9.77 12.41
CA ALA A 305 6.36 -9.90 13.20
C ALA A 305 6.22 -10.92 14.34
N GLU A 306 5.04 -10.99 14.97
CA GLU A 306 4.72 -11.95 16.02
C GLU A 306 4.63 -13.38 15.47
N LYS A 307 3.89 -13.59 14.36
CA LYS A 307 3.84 -14.90 13.69
C LYS A 307 5.21 -15.40 13.24
N LEU A 308 6.07 -14.50 12.76
CA LEU A 308 7.45 -14.84 12.40
C LEU A 308 8.26 -15.25 13.63
N LEU A 309 8.09 -14.55 14.75
CA LEU A 309 8.72 -14.88 16.02
C LEU A 309 8.29 -16.27 16.52
N GLU A 310 6.99 -16.56 16.48
CA GLU A 310 6.44 -17.88 16.84
C GLU A 310 7.04 -18.99 15.98
N ALA A 311 7.14 -18.77 14.66
CA ALA A 311 7.75 -19.73 13.75
C ALA A 311 9.24 -19.96 14.06
N LEU A 312 10.00 -18.90 14.35
CA LEU A 312 11.41 -19.01 14.77
C LEU A 312 11.57 -19.79 16.08
N GLN A 313 10.72 -19.52 17.07
CA GLN A 313 10.72 -20.25 18.34
C GLN A 313 10.35 -21.73 18.13
N GLY A 314 9.39 -22.00 17.25
CA GLY A 314 9.03 -23.35 16.82
C GLY A 314 10.23 -24.10 16.25
N PHE A 315 10.99 -23.49 15.35
CA PHE A 315 12.23 -24.07 14.84
C PHE A 315 13.26 -24.35 15.94
N GLN A 316 13.53 -23.37 16.81
CA GLN A 316 14.51 -23.51 17.90
C GLN A 316 14.13 -24.60 18.91
N SER A 317 12.83 -24.85 19.10
CA SER A 317 12.34 -25.93 19.97
C SER A 317 12.72 -27.33 19.46
N THR A 318 12.99 -27.47 18.16
CA THR A 318 13.40 -28.73 17.53
C THR A 318 14.92 -28.95 17.52
N GLY A 319 15.69 -27.93 17.94
CA GLY A 319 17.15 -27.93 18.03
C GLY A 319 17.79 -26.73 17.34
N ASP A 320 19.13 -26.73 17.31
CA ASP A 320 19.90 -25.66 16.68
C ASP A 320 19.70 -25.64 15.16
N LEU A 321 19.54 -24.44 14.61
CA LEU A 321 19.43 -24.19 13.18
C LEU A 321 20.82 -24.21 12.52
N ALA A 322 20.94 -24.93 11.39
CA ALA A 322 22.12 -24.85 10.53
C ALA A 322 22.10 -23.57 9.67
N GLY A 323 20.91 -23.02 9.42
CA GLY A 323 20.72 -21.78 8.67
C GLY A 323 19.24 -21.41 8.57
N LEU A 324 18.97 -20.22 8.06
CA LEU A 324 17.63 -19.71 7.83
C LEU A 324 17.50 -19.10 6.43
N VAL A 325 16.39 -19.39 5.75
CA VAL A 325 15.98 -18.73 4.52
C VAL A 325 14.73 -17.89 4.81
N ILE A 326 14.82 -16.59 4.54
CA ILE A 326 13.69 -15.66 4.58
C ILE A 326 13.27 -15.37 3.14
N ASP A 327 12.08 -15.77 2.75
CA ASP A 327 11.57 -15.60 1.41
C ASP A 327 10.60 -14.42 1.35
N LEU A 328 11.02 -13.35 0.68
CA LEU A 328 10.27 -12.12 0.45
C LEU A 328 9.81 -11.98 -1.02
N ARG A 329 9.94 -13.05 -1.81
CA ARG A 329 9.49 -13.06 -3.21
C ARG A 329 7.97 -12.92 -3.28
N GLY A 330 7.48 -12.15 -4.24
CA GLY A 330 6.04 -11.88 -4.39
C GLY A 330 5.44 -10.90 -3.38
N ASN A 331 6.26 -10.32 -2.49
CA ASN A 331 5.75 -9.53 -1.36
C ASN A 331 5.88 -8.01 -1.59
N SER A 332 4.75 -7.39 -1.95
CA SER A 332 4.64 -5.93 -2.17
C SER A 332 4.84 -5.04 -0.92
N GLY A 333 5.07 -5.64 0.25
CA GLY A 333 5.35 -4.99 1.51
C GLY A 333 4.14 -4.91 2.44
N GLY A 334 3.92 -3.74 3.05
CA GLY A 334 2.88 -3.51 4.05
C GLY A 334 3.36 -2.57 5.15
N LEU A 335 2.98 -2.84 6.40
CA LEU A 335 3.25 -1.96 7.53
C LEU A 335 4.75 -1.86 7.84
N LEU A 336 5.27 -0.61 7.86
CA LEU A 336 6.66 -0.31 8.24
C LEU A 336 7.04 -0.87 9.62
N ALA A 337 6.14 -0.73 10.60
CA ALA A 337 6.38 -1.21 11.97
C ALA A 337 6.67 -2.72 12.01
N GLN A 338 6.09 -3.49 11.08
CA GLN A 338 6.28 -4.94 11.00
C GLN A 338 7.63 -5.30 10.39
N ALA A 339 8.11 -4.53 9.41
CA ALA A 339 9.48 -4.67 8.90
C ALA A 339 10.52 -4.44 10.01
N VAL A 340 10.33 -3.38 10.81
CA VAL A 340 11.18 -3.08 11.97
C VAL A 340 11.10 -4.20 13.01
N GLY A 341 9.89 -4.66 13.33
CA GLY A 341 9.65 -5.76 14.27
C GLY A 341 10.32 -7.06 13.84
N ILE A 342 10.32 -7.37 12.54
CA ILE A 342 11.05 -8.52 11.97
C ILE A 342 12.55 -8.29 12.09
N LEU A 343 13.07 -7.15 11.66
CA LEU A 343 14.51 -6.85 11.69
C LEU A 343 15.12 -6.96 13.09
N ASN A 344 14.40 -6.49 14.12
CA ASN A 344 14.84 -6.61 15.52
C ASN A 344 15.09 -8.06 15.96
N GLN A 345 14.51 -9.05 15.29
CA GLN A 345 14.75 -10.47 15.60
C GLN A 345 16.11 -10.96 15.10
N PHE A 346 16.76 -10.21 14.19
CA PHE A 346 17.96 -10.62 13.46
C PHE A 346 19.20 -9.79 13.77
N VAL A 347 19.06 -8.51 14.14
CA VAL A 347 20.21 -7.58 14.27
C VAL A 347 20.29 -6.96 15.66
N THR A 348 21.52 -6.74 16.13
CA THR A 348 21.83 -6.26 17.50
C THR A 348 22.08 -4.76 17.61
N GLY A 349 22.06 -4.03 16.50
CA GLY A 349 22.42 -2.61 16.43
C GLY A 349 22.45 -2.07 15.00
N GLY A 350 22.42 -0.73 14.88
CA GLY A 350 22.41 -0.01 13.61
C GLY A 350 21.05 0.62 13.29
N GLU A 351 21.06 1.61 12.40
CA GLU A 351 19.82 2.24 11.89
C GLU A 351 19.12 1.25 10.95
N LEU A 352 17.90 0.84 11.28
CA LEU A 352 17.10 -0.11 10.50
C LEU A 352 16.42 0.56 9.30
N VAL A 353 15.90 1.76 9.51
CA VAL A 353 15.21 2.56 8.50
C VAL A 353 15.39 4.04 8.82
N ILE A 354 15.59 4.83 7.77
CA ILE A 354 15.69 6.29 7.84
C ILE A 354 14.51 6.85 7.05
N VAL A 355 13.78 7.79 7.62
CA VAL A 355 12.62 8.46 7.00
C VAL A 355 12.96 9.93 6.82
N HIS A 356 12.85 10.44 5.59
CA HIS A 356 12.98 11.86 5.27
C HIS A 356 11.60 12.41 4.93
N SER A 357 11.05 13.23 5.82
CA SER A 357 9.76 13.91 5.65
C SER A 357 9.96 15.41 5.42
N ALA A 358 8.87 16.14 5.19
CA ALA A 358 8.90 17.61 5.17
C ALA A 358 9.38 18.22 6.51
N LEU A 359 9.30 17.48 7.62
CA LEU A 359 9.74 17.89 8.96
C LEU A 359 11.23 17.61 9.22
N GLY A 360 11.89 16.82 8.37
CA GLY A 360 13.31 16.49 8.47
C GLY A 360 13.60 14.99 8.47
N ARG A 361 14.77 14.62 9.00
CA ARG A 361 15.27 13.23 9.03
C ARG A 361 14.95 12.56 10.35
N GLU A 362 14.28 11.42 10.28
CA GLU A 362 14.00 10.50 11.38
C GLU A 362 14.64 9.13 11.10
N HIS A 363 14.89 8.34 12.15
CA HIS A 363 15.41 6.98 12.00
C HIS A 363 14.89 6.08 13.12
N GLN A 364 14.86 4.77 12.85
CA GLN A 364 14.61 3.74 13.86
C GLN A 364 15.84 2.87 14.03
N ASP A 365 16.30 2.71 15.26
CA ASP A 365 17.44 1.87 15.61
C ASP A 365 17.01 0.45 15.97
N ALA A 366 17.92 -0.50 15.72
CA ALA A 366 17.76 -1.86 16.18
C ALA A 366 17.77 -1.96 17.71
N THR A 367 16.96 -2.87 18.25
CA THR A 367 17.03 -3.27 19.65
C THR A 367 18.26 -4.14 19.92
N LYS A 368 18.61 -4.32 21.20
CA LYS A 368 19.77 -5.15 21.59
C LYS A 368 19.45 -6.64 21.68
N GLU A 369 18.18 -7.01 21.68
CA GLU A 369 17.72 -8.38 21.88
C GLU A 369 17.42 -9.01 20.52
N ILE A 370 18.15 -10.08 20.18
CA ILE A 370 17.93 -10.87 18.97
C ILE A 370 17.36 -12.24 19.32
N VAL A 371 16.59 -12.79 18.40
CA VAL A 371 16.01 -14.13 18.50
C VAL A 371 16.87 -15.12 17.74
N VAL A 372 17.38 -14.72 16.56
CA VAL A 372 18.23 -15.56 15.72
C VAL A 372 19.70 -15.27 16.02
N PRO A 373 20.46 -16.21 16.63
CA PRO A 373 21.85 -15.99 16.98
C PRO A 373 22.68 -15.55 15.77
N MET A 374 23.66 -14.65 15.99
CA MET A 374 24.55 -14.15 14.94
C MET A 374 25.37 -15.26 14.26
N SER A 375 25.55 -16.41 14.91
CA SER A 375 26.22 -17.59 14.32
C SER A 375 25.36 -18.35 13.31
N VAL A 376 24.04 -18.15 13.29
CA VAL A 376 23.13 -18.79 12.33
C VAL A 376 23.16 -17.98 11.02
N PRO A 377 23.58 -18.59 9.90
CA PRO A 377 23.61 -17.91 8.60
C PRO A 377 22.19 -17.66 8.10
N VAL A 378 21.98 -16.47 7.52
CA VAL A 378 20.68 -16.04 6.97
C VAL A 378 20.83 -15.75 5.49
N VAL A 379 19.93 -16.31 4.68
CA VAL A 379 19.75 -16.00 3.27
C VAL A 379 18.38 -15.36 3.09
N THR A 380 18.30 -14.25 2.37
CA THR A 380 17.02 -13.62 2.03
C THR A 380 16.76 -13.75 0.54
N LEU A 381 15.62 -14.32 0.16
CA LEU A 381 15.19 -14.40 -1.23
C LEU A 381 14.34 -13.19 -1.59
N ILE A 382 14.66 -12.53 -2.70
CA ILE A 382 13.90 -11.40 -3.24
C ILE A 382 13.65 -11.55 -4.74
N ASP A 383 12.62 -10.88 -5.22
CA ASP A 383 12.34 -10.69 -6.64
C ASP A 383 11.77 -9.28 -6.87
N GLU A 384 11.39 -8.97 -8.10
CA GLU A 384 10.81 -7.69 -8.50
C GLU A 384 9.51 -7.31 -7.80
N GLU A 385 8.78 -8.28 -7.26
CA GLU A 385 7.53 -8.03 -6.55
C GLU A 385 7.80 -7.69 -5.09
N ALA A 386 9.01 -7.97 -4.58
CA ALA A 386 9.48 -7.47 -3.30
C ALA A 386 9.50 -5.93 -3.33
N ALA A 387 8.66 -5.29 -2.53
CA ALA A 387 8.56 -3.83 -2.47
C ALA A 387 8.36 -3.34 -1.04
N SER A 388 8.59 -2.05 -0.81
CA SER A 388 8.23 -1.38 0.44
C SER A 388 8.91 -2.01 1.67
N ALA A 389 8.13 -2.45 2.66
CA ALA A 389 8.59 -3.19 3.84
C ALA A 389 9.55 -4.36 3.53
N SER A 390 9.33 -5.10 2.43
CA SER A 390 10.23 -6.18 1.98
C SER A 390 11.62 -5.66 1.65
N GLU A 391 11.71 -4.47 1.05
CA GLU A 391 12.97 -3.83 0.68
C GLU A 391 13.70 -3.29 1.90
N ILE A 392 12.97 -2.86 2.93
CA ILE A 392 13.54 -2.48 4.22
C ILE A 392 14.17 -3.71 4.89
N VAL A 393 13.45 -4.83 4.97
CA VAL A 393 14.00 -6.07 5.56
C VAL A 393 15.22 -6.55 4.77
N GLY A 394 15.09 -6.76 3.46
CA GLY A 394 16.20 -7.27 2.64
C GLY A 394 17.38 -6.30 2.59
N GLY A 395 17.13 -5.00 2.41
CA GLY A 395 18.18 -3.99 2.34
C GLY A 395 18.93 -3.80 3.65
N SER A 396 18.24 -3.85 4.80
CA SER A 396 18.86 -3.70 6.11
C SER A 396 19.58 -4.98 6.55
N LEU A 397 19.05 -6.17 6.27
CA LEU A 397 19.78 -7.43 6.49
C LEU A 397 21.08 -7.48 5.68
N LYS A 398 21.06 -6.96 4.45
CA LYS A 398 22.26 -6.83 3.61
C LYS A 398 23.25 -5.83 4.19
N HIS A 399 22.80 -4.61 4.45
CA HIS A 399 23.70 -3.51 4.84
C HIS A 399 24.33 -3.72 6.22
N LEU A 400 23.59 -4.32 7.14
CA LEU A 400 24.08 -4.64 8.48
C LEU A 400 24.89 -5.94 8.52
N ASP A 401 25.32 -6.45 7.36
CA ASP A 401 26.09 -7.69 7.16
C ASP A 401 25.45 -8.90 7.88
N ARG A 402 24.12 -8.93 7.98
CA ARG A 402 23.39 -9.97 8.71
C ARG A 402 23.00 -11.14 7.83
N GLY A 403 22.69 -10.90 6.56
CA GLY A 403 22.25 -11.95 5.64
C GLY A 403 22.65 -11.67 4.20
N VAL A 404 22.78 -12.76 3.43
CA VAL A 404 23.08 -12.70 1.99
C VAL A 404 21.78 -12.60 1.21
N ILE A 405 21.68 -11.65 0.29
CA ILE A 405 20.50 -11.46 -0.55
C ILE A 405 20.66 -12.23 -1.85
N VAL A 406 19.67 -13.05 -2.20
CA VAL A 406 19.70 -13.92 -3.36
C VAL A 406 18.41 -13.75 -4.17
N GLY A 407 18.49 -13.76 -5.50
CA GLY A 407 17.32 -13.71 -6.37
C GLY A 407 17.42 -12.63 -7.43
N ARG A 408 16.43 -11.74 -7.53
CA ARG A 408 16.41 -10.64 -8.51
C ARG A 408 16.21 -9.31 -7.79
N SER A 409 16.64 -8.22 -8.44
CA SER A 409 16.46 -6.87 -7.91
C SER A 409 14.99 -6.59 -7.62
N SER A 410 14.75 -5.98 -6.45
CA SER A 410 13.42 -5.63 -5.97
C SER A 410 12.81 -4.44 -6.72
N PHE A 411 11.57 -4.08 -6.38
CA PHE A 411 10.76 -3.11 -7.11
C PHE A 411 11.37 -1.69 -7.17
N GLY A 412 11.91 -1.21 -6.04
CA GLY A 412 12.41 0.15 -5.87
C GLY A 412 11.34 1.12 -5.38
N LYS A 413 10.47 0.70 -4.45
CA LYS A 413 9.60 1.63 -3.73
C LYS A 413 10.38 2.17 -2.54
N GLY A 414 10.17 3.44 -2.22
CA GLY A 414 10.95 4.19 -1.25
C GLY A 414 10.14 5.34 -0.66
N THR A 415 8.82 5.30 -0.79
CA THR A 415 7.91 6.32 -0.24
C THR A 415 7.04 5.73 0.87
N VAL A 416 6.73 6.55 1.87
CA VAL A 416 5.87 6.23 2.99
C VAL A 416 4.52 6.89 2.79
N GLN A 417 3.45 6.11 2.93
CA GLN A 417 2.09 6.63 2.89
C GLN A 417 1.45 6.61 4.27
N GLU A 418 0.68 7.66 4.58
CA GLU A 418 -0.20 7.73 5.74
C GLU A 418 -1.66 7.77 5.28
N LEU A 419 -2.57 7.18 6.05
CA LEU A 419 -4.01 7.29 5.82
C LEU A 419 -4.59 8.44 6.66
N ARG A 420 -5.06 9.48 6.01
CA ARG A 420 -5.85 10.56 6.61
C ARG A 420 -7.33 10.23 6.43
N LYS A 421 -8.04 9.99 7.52
CA LYS A 421 -9.47 9.67 7.48
C LYS A 421 -10.27 10.92 7.10
N ALA A 422 -11.19 10.76 6.16
CA ALA A 422 -12.18 11.76 5.81
C ALA A 422 -13.56 11.16 6.09
N THR A 423 -14.39 11.84 6.87
CA THR A 423 -15.78 11.41 7.12
C THR A 423 -16.85 12.38 6.62
N PRO A 424 -16.68 13.07 5.46
CA PRO A 424 -17.76 13.86 4.90
C PRO A 424 -18.91 12.94 4.47
N TYR A 425 -20.12 13.49 4.50
CA TYR A 425 -21.36 12.80 4.09
C TYR A 425 -21.67 11.51 4.88
N GLY A 426 -21.05 11.32 6.06
CA GLY A 426 -21.22 10.12 6.89
C GLY A 426 -20.59 8.84 6.30
N ARG A 427 -19.61 8.99 5.39
CA ARG A 427 -18.91 7.88 4.72
C ARG A 427 -17.52 7.68 5.31
N GLU A 428 -17.00 6.45 5.25
CA GLU A 428 -15.66 6.10 5.74
C GLU A 428 -14.61 6.21 4.63
N LEU A 429 -14.31 7.43 4.19
CA LEU A 429 -13.30 7.72 3.16
C LEU A 429 -11.91 7.86 3.79
N ALA A 430 -10.86 7.72 2.98
CA ALA A 430 -9.49 7.99 3.42
C ALA A 430 -8.61 8.52 2.29
N LEU A 431 -7.86 9.58 2.55
CA LEU A 431 -6.77 9.99 1.68
C LEU A 431 -5.51 9.21 2.08
N LYS A 432 -5.05 8.35 1.17
CA LYS A 432 -3.74 7.73 1.26
C LYS A 432 -2.74 8.74 0.71
N LEU A 433 -1.88 9.28 1.57
CA LEU A 433 -1.01 10.41 1.24
C LEU A 433 0.45 10.04 1.38
N THR A 434 1.28 10.35 0.38
CA THR A 434 2.73 10.24 0.51
C THR A 434 3.30 11.38 1.36
N ILE A 435 3.84 11.05 2.53
CA ILE A 435 4.33 12.01 3.53
C ILE A 435 5.86 12.02 3.70
N ALA A 436 6.54 11.01 3.18
CA ALA A 436 7.99 10.89 3.30
C ALA A 436 8.59 9.94 2.26
N GLU A 437 9.91 10.00 2.11
CA GLU A 437 10.71 8.92 1.54
C GLU A 437 11.40 8.13 2.66
N TYR A 438 11.57 6.82 2.50
CA TYR A 438 12.43 6.02 3.37
C TYR A 438 13.66 5.51 2.65
N ARG A 439 14.71 5.28 3.43
CA ARG A 439 16.01 4.76 3.01
C ARG A 439 16.39 3.59 3.90
N VAL A 440 17.08 2.61 3.34
CA VAL A 440 17.63 1.49 4.12
C VAL A 440 18.83 1.97 4.92
N ALA A 441 19.25 1.13 5.87
CA ALA A 441 20.47 1.30 6.64
C ALA A 441 21.64 1.79 5.76
N GLY A 442 22.34 2.82 6.24
CA GLY A 442 23.40 3.51 5.49
C GLY A 442 22.92 4.65 4.57
N ASP A 443 21.67 5.11 4.72
CA ASP A 443 21.05 6.25 4.00
C ASP A 443 21.03 6.07 2.47
N ARG A 444 20.97 4.82 1.99
CA ARG A 444 20.91 4.52 0.56
C ARG A 444 19.49 4.71 0.03
N LYS A 445 19.36 5.46 -1.06
CA LYS A 445 18.09 5.59 -1.79
C LYS A 445 17.72 4.23 -2.40
N ILE A 446 16.50 3.79 -2.10
CA ILE A 446 15.90 2.59 -2.69
C ILE A 446 14.95 2.97 -3.81
N GLN A 447 14.35 4.16 -3.72
CA GLN A 447 13.42 4.68 -4.71
C GLN A 447 14.03 4.57 -6.11
N SER A 448 13.35 3.80 -6.96
CA SER A 448 13.73 3.51 -8.34
C SER A 448 15.01 2.70 -8.54
N ILE A 449 15.65 2.18 -7.49
CA ILE A 449 16.81 1.27 -7.60
C ILE A 449 16.44 -0.13 -7.12
N GLY A 450 15.76 -0.22 -5.96
CA GLY A 450 15.50 -1.46 -5.26
C GLY A 450 16.72 -1.99 -4.51
N VAL A 451 16.52 -3.07 -3.76
CA VAL A 451 17.55 -3.91 -3.18
C VAL A 451 18.13 -4.79 -4.28
N ILE A 452 19.42 -4.63 -4.52
CA ILE A 452 20.17 -5.45 -5.48
C ILE A 452 20.66 -6.71 -4.76
N PRO A 453 20.43 -7.92 -5.32
CA PRO A 453 20.90 -9.15 -4.68
C PRO A 453 22.43 -9.26 -4.68
N ASP A 454 22.99 -9.94 -3.69
CA ASP A 454 24.40 -10.33 -3.66
C ASP A 454 24.69 -11.46 -4.65
N LEU A 455 23.73 -12.36 -4.86
CA LEU A 455 23.76 -13.40 -5.89
C LEU A 455 22.49 -13.33 -6.74
N GLN A 456 22.65 -12.99 -8.02
CA GLN A 456 21.52 -12.92 -8.94
C GLN A 456 21.13 -14.32 -9.44
N LEU A 457 19.86 -14.70 -9.34
CA LEU A 457 19.33 -15.95 -9.87
C LEU A 457 18.55 -15.72 -11.16
N LEU A 458 18.94 -16.45 -12.22
CA LEU A 458 18.36 -16.34 -13.55
C LEU A 458 17.78 -17.69 -13.98
N PRO A 459 16.43 -17.86 -14.01
CA PRO A 459 15.84 -19.12 -14.39
C PRO A 459 16.02 -19.42 -15.88
N ILE A 460 16.15 -20.69 -16.21
CA ILE A 460 16.05 -21.23 -17.57
C ILE A 460 14.84 -22.17 -17.57
N GLN A 461 13.85 -21.88 -18.42
CA GLN A 461 12.68 -22.73 -18.60
C GLN A 461 12.90 -23.65 -19.78
N LEU A 462 12.78 -24.96 -19.56
CA LEU A 462 12.76 -25.91 -20.68
C LEU A 462 11.40 -25.79 -21.39
N LEU A 463 11.43 -25.68 -22.72
CA LEU A 463 10.23 -25.74 -23.53
C LEU A 463 9.90 -27.21 -23.83
N ASP A 464 8.68 -27.46 -24.32
CA ASP A 464 8.24 -28.81 -24.72
C ASP A 464 9.04 -29.38 -25.92
N PHE A 465 9.96 -28.60 -26.48
CA PHE A 465 10.89 -29.02 -27.52
C PHE A 465 12.21 -29.50 -26.91
N GLU A 466 12.60 -30.73 -27.24
CA GLU A 466 13.85 -31.33 -26.78
C GLU A 466 15.06 -30.44 -27.11
N GLY A 467 15.89 -30.16 -26.10
CA GLY A 467 17.09 -29.33 -26.23
C GLY A 467 16.83 -27.82 -26.32
N VAL A 468 15.59 -27.35 -26.20
CA VAL A 468 15.26 -25.93 -26.27
C VAL A 468 14.93 -25.37 -24.88
N GLY A 469 15.76 -24.42 -24.41
CA GLY A 469 15.52 -23.65 -23.20
C GLY A 469 15.21 -22.20 -23.52
N ARG A 470 14.18 -21.64 -22.87
CA ARG A 470 13.92 -20.22 -22.81
C ARG A 470 14.71 -19.59 -21.67
N TYR A 471 15.61 -18.68 -22.03
CA TYR A 471 16.37 -17.89 -21.06
C TYR A 471 15.50 -16.78 -20.49
N TYR A 472 15.76 -16.43 -19.24
CA TYR A 472 15.21 -15.21 -18.66
C TYR A 472 15.75 -13.98 -19.40
N ASP A 473 14.86 -13.25 -20.07
CA ASP A 473 15.20 -12.00 -20.76
C ASP A 473 15.31 -10.86 -19.73
N LEU A 474 16.54 -10.65 -19.28
CA LEU A 474 16.89 -9.60 -18.33
C LEU A 474 16.59 -8.20 -18.89
N GLU A 475 16.75 -7.99 -20.20
CA GLU A 475 16.67 -6.66 -20.81
C GLU A 475 15.21 -6.22 -20.97
N ARG A 476 14.30 -7.10 -21.38
CA ARG A 476 12.87 -6.81 -21.40
C ARG A 476 12.32 -6.62 -19.99
N PHE A 477 12.80 -7.41 -19.04
CA PHE A 477 12.41 -7.29 -17.65
C PHE A 477 12.85 -5.95 -17.05
N GLU A 478 14.12 -5.59 -17.20
CA GLU A 478 14.65 -4.28 -16.76
C GLU A 478 13.90 -3.12 -17.42
N ARG A 479 13.50 -3.26 -18.70
CA ARG A 479 12.64 -2.27 -19.38
C ARG A 479 11.22 -2.20 -18.82
N GLN A 480 10.62 -3.32 -18.42
CA GLN A 480 9.30 -3.33 -17.77
C GLN A 480 9.38 -2.73 -16.36
N ARG A 481 10.40 -3.10 -15.58
CA ARG A 481 10.69 -2.49 -14.28
C ARG A 481 10.91 -0.99 -14.45
N GLU A 482 11.70 -0.56 -15.42
CA GLU A 482 11.93 0.86 -15.70
C GLU A 482 10.65 1.61 -15.99
N ARG A 483 9.77 1.07 -16.86
CA ARG A 483 8.47 1.70 -17.15
C ARG A 483 7.57 1.82 -15.93
N ALA A 484 7.53 0.79 -15.09
CA ALA A 484 6.80 0.84 -13.82
C ALA A 484 7.42 1.90 -12.89
N ARG A 485 8.76 1.92 -12.75
CA ARG A 485 9.50 2.91 -11.96
C ARG A 485 9.28 4.33 -12.41
N THR A 486 9.21 4.62 -13.72
CA THR A 486 9.02 5.99 -14.22
C THR A 486 7.71 6.60 -13.72
N ALA A 487 6.66 5.79 -13.52
CA ALA A 487 5.42 6.25 -12.91
C ALA A 487 5.56 6.56 -11.40
N HIS A 488 6.55 5.97 -10.71
CA HIS A 488 6.78 6.12 -9.27
C HIS A 488 7.91 7.10 -8.90
N LEU A 489 8.72 7.58 -9.85
CA LEU A 489 9.82 8.51 -9.60
C LEU A 489 9.30 9.80 -8.96
N PRO A 490 9.96 10.40 -7.95
CA PRO A 490 9.68 11.77 -7.50
C PRO A 490 10.41 12.78 -8.39
N SER A 491 9.71 13.40 -9.34
CA SER A 491 10.13 14.40 -10.33
C SER A 491 11.32 14.03 -11.24
N ALA A 492 11.36 14.64 -12.42
CA ALA A 492 12.43 14.43 -13.42
C ALA A 492 13.85 14.83 -12.92
N SER A 493 13.94 15.56 -11.80
CA SER A 493 15.23 15.98 -11.23
C SER A 493 16.06 14.80 -10.68
N HIS A 494 15.44 13.64 -10.44
CA HIS A 494 16.09 12.46 -9.85
C HIS A 494 16.64 11.45 -10.87
N ASP A 495 16.38 11.63 -12.17
CA ASP A 495 16.68 10.64 -13.23
C ASP A 495 18.19 10.38 -13.44
N ALA A 496 19.02 11.42 -13.32
CA ALA A 496 20.43 11.34 -13.72
C ALA A 496 21.31 10.48 -12.80
N HIS A 497 21.02 10.44 -11.48
CA HIS A 497 21.79 9.63 -10.53
C HIS A 497 21.37 8.15 -10.53
N VAL A 498 20.08 7.87 -10.71
CA VAL A 498 19.53 6.50 -10.70
C VAL A 498 20.13 5.65 -11.83
N ALA A 499 20.31 6.23 -13.02
CA ALA A 499 20.87 5.53 -14.19
C ALA A 499 22.31 5.05 -13.97
N ALA A 500 23.14 5.81 -13.25
CA ALA A 500 24.55 5.47 -13.01
C ALA A 500 24.71 4.34 -11.98
N GLU A 501 23.95 4.38 -10.87
CA GLU A 501 24.00 3.33 -9.85
C GLU A 501 23.40 2.00 -10.33
N ALA A 502 22.29 2.06 -11.09
CA ALA A 502 21.68 0.87 -11.70
C ALA A 502 22.64 0.18 -12.68
N ALA A 503 23.43 0.93 -13.44
CA ALA A 503 24.43 0.37 -14.36
C ALA A 503 25.62 -0.29 -13.64
N MET A 504 25.99 0.18 -12.44
CA MET A 504 27.04 -0.44 -11.63
C MET A 504 26.55 -1.70 -10.89
N ALA A 505 25.26 -1.74 -10.52
CA ALA A 505 24.62 -2.86 -9.85
C ALA A 505 24.58 -4.17 -10.66
N GLN A 506 24.55 -4.08 -12.00
CA GLN A 506 24.52 -5.23 -12.91
C GLN A 506 25.84 -6.04 -12.96
N ARG A 507 26.84 -5.75 -12.11
CA ARG A 507 28.17 -6.40 -12.12
C ARG A 507 28.36 -7.47 -11.03
N GLY A 508 27.33 -7.83 -10.28
CA GLY A 508 27.38 -8.88 -9.26
C GLY A 508 27.49 -10.30 -9.83
N PRO A 509 27.82 -11.32 -9.01
CA PRO A 509 27.80 -12.71 -9.45
C PRO A 509 26.37 -13.13 -9.79
N SER A 510 26.23 -13.92 -10.86
CA SER A 510 24.94 -14.48 -11.29
C SER A 510 25.02 -15.99 -11.44
N LEU A 511 23.92 -16.66 -11.12
CA LEU A 511 23.73 -18.09 -11.26
C LEU A 511 22.50 -18.36 -12.12
N ARG A 512 22.70 -19.16 -13.17
CA ARG A 512 21.60 -19.69 -13.98
C ARG A 512 21.19 -21.06 -13.46
N TYR A 513 19.89 -21.31 -13.35
CA TYR A 513 19.36 -22.58 -12.87
C TYR A 513 18.16 -23.03 -13.70
N LEU A 514 17.96 -24.35 -13.80
CA LEU A 514 16.78 -24.92 -14.45
C LEU A 514 15.56 -24.74 -13.53
N ALA A 515 14.55 -24.01 -13.98
CA ALA A 515 13.30 -23.84 -13.27
C ALA A 515 12.27 -24.84 -13.80
N TYR A 516 11.80 -25.74 -12.94
CA TYR A 516 10.71 -26.66 -13.27
C TYR A 516 9.37 -25.95 -12.99
N GLY A 517 8.54 -25.79 -14.02
CA GLY A 517 7.16 -25.34 -13.84
C GLY A 517 6.32 -26.40 -13.11
N PRO A 518 5.18 -26.03 -12.49
CA PRO A 518 4.26 -27.01 -11.93
C PRO A 518 3.73 -27.90 -13.07
N GLY A 519 4.21 -29.15 -13.13
CA GLY A 519 3.87 -30.14 -14.16
C GLY A 519 4.97 -30.45 -15.20
N GLY A 520 6.20 -29.96 -15.06
CA GLY A 520 7.29 -30.21 -16.02
C GLY A 520 7.84 -31.65 -15.99
N PRO A 521 8.28 -32.22 -17.13
CA PRO A 521 8.82 -33.57 -17.21
C PRO A 521 10.18 -33.71 -16.51
N ALA A 522 10.53 -34.95 -16.18
CA ALA A 522 11.77 -35.33 -15.50
C ALA A 522 13.03 -34.78 -16.20
N THR A 523 14.04 -34.51 -15.37
CA THR A 523 15.40 -34.04 -15.67
C THR A 523 15.91 -34.49 -17.05
N PRO A 524 16.29 -33.59 -17.97
CA PRO A 524 16.94 -34.00 -19.21
C PRO A 524 18.36 -34.49 -18.91
N THR A 525 18.79 -35.54 -19.60
CA THR A 525 20.18 -36.02 -19.61
C THR A 525 21.07 -34.95 -20.25
N VAL A 526 21.97 -34.37 -19.47
CA VAL A 526 22.94 -33.39 -19.95
C VAL A 526 23.97 -34.10 -20.84
N GLY A 527 24.04 -33.72 -22.11
CA GLY A 527 25.18 -34.01 -22.98
C GLY A 527 26.17 -32.84 -22.98
N ASP A 528 27.45 -33.12 -23.21
CA ASP A 528 28.59 -32.19 -23.07
C ASP A 528 28.66 -31.04 -24.10
N GLU A 529 27.64 -30.80 -24.92
CA GLU A 529 27.65 -29.72 -25.92
C GLU A 529 26.89 -28.47 -25.46
N GLU A 530 27.53 -27.29 -25.55
CA GLU A 530 26.89 -26.00 -25.27
C GLU A 530 25.71 -25.76 -26.24
N PRO A 531 24.53 -25.31 -25.74
CA PRO A 531 23.38 -25.06 -26.58
C PRO A 531 23.64 -23.92 -27.58
N ARG A 532 23.25 -24.14 -28.85
CA ARG A 532 23.38 -23.13 -29.91
C ARG A 532 22.44 -21.95 -29.65
N GLN A 533 23.00 -20.74 -29.58
CA GLN A 533 22.24 -19.50 -29.45
C GLN A 533 21.44 -19.23 -30.75
N MET A 534 20.12 -19.35 -30.72
CA MET A 534 19.25 -18.85 -31.79
C MET A 534 19.07 -17.34 -31.63
N ARG A 535 19.49 -16.56 -32.63
CA ARG A 535 19.22 -15.12 -32.69
C ARG A 535 17.96 -14.89 -33.50
N ASP A 536 16.80 -14.96 -32.85
CA ASP A 536 15.54 -14.50 -33.45
C ASP A 536 15.32 -13.03 -33.06
N PRO A 537 15.16 -12.09 -34.02
CA PRO A 537 14.94 -10.68 -33.70
C PRO A 537 13.61 -10.38 -32.98
N GLU A 538 12.63 -11.29 -33.00
CA GLU A 538 11.35 -11.13 -32.29
C GLU A 538 11.30 -11.86 -30.94
N ILE A 539 12.26 -12.73 -30.68
CA ILE A 539 12.50 -13.39 -29.38
C ILE A 539 13.93 -13.04 -28.97
N ARG A 540 14.13 -11.79 -28.58
CA ARG A 540 15.37 -11.36 -27.91
C ARG A 540 15.33 -11.70 -26.43
#